data_AF-A0A4Q4CHT8-F1
#
_entry.id   AF-A0A4Q4CHT8-F1
#
_cell.length_a   1.000
_cell.length_b   1.000
_cell.length_c   1.000
_cell.angle_alpha   90.00
_cell.angle_beta   90.00
_cell.angle_gamma   90.00
#
_symmetry.space_group_name_H-M   'P 1'
#
loop_
_entity.id
_entity.type
_entity.pdbx_description
1 polymer ?
#
loop_
_entity_poly.entity_id
_entity_poly.type
_entity_poly.pdbx_seq_one_letter_code
_entity_poly.pdbx_strand_id
1 'polypeptide(L)'
;MARTVCPHDCPSACSLDVQVADGRVVSVKGGDNPYTAGVICAKVSRYGERVHHPDRILGPLERVGEKGSGQWRPITWDAALDRLAAAQ
;
A
#
# COMPACT_ATOMS: atom_id res chain seq x y z
N MET A 1 14.45 -7.38 11.16
CA MET A 1 13.42 -6.38 10.81
C MET A 1 13.73 -5.85 9.42
N ALA A 2 12.73 -5.64 8.59
CA ALA A 2 12.88 -4.97 7.30
C ALA A 2 12.80 -3.45 7.50
N ARG A 3 13.74 -2.71 6.92
CA ARG A 3 13.79 -1.25 6.95
C ARG A 3 13.06 -0.68 5.75
N THR A 4 12.18 0.29 5.98
CA THR A 4 11.42 0.98 4.93
C THR A 4 11.02 2.39 5.38
N VAL A 5 10.22 3.09 4.58
CA VAL A 5 9.71 4.44 4.84
C VAL A 5 8.19 4.44 4.85
N CYS A 6 7.59 5.36 5.62
CA CYS A 6 6.17 5.61 5.60
C CYS A 6 5.71 6.06 4.19
N PRO A 7 4.70 5.40 3.58
CA PRO A 7 4.23 5.75 2.24
C PRO A 7 3.19 6.89 2.24
N HIS A 8 2.88 7.48 3.40
CA HIS A 8 1.94 8.59 3.46
C HIS A 8 2.59 9.89 3.05
N ASP A 9 1.82 10.67 2.29
CA ASP A 9 2.16 12.05 1.95
C ASP A 9 1.95 12.96 3.17
N CYS A 10 2.96 12.96 4.04
CA CYS A 10 3.02 13.72 5.27
C CYS A 10 4.46 14.20 5.45
N PRO A 11 4.70 15.43 5.96
CA PRO A 11 6.04 16.00 6.07
C PRO A 11 6.99 15.20 6.97
N SER A 12 6.48 14.31 7.82
CA SER A 12 7.33 13.58 8.78
C SER A 12 8.25 12.54 8.14
N ALA A 13 7.92 12.02 6.95
CA ALA A 13 8.73 11.04 6.21
C ALA A 13 9.36 9.94 7.11
N CYS A 14 8.56 9.37 8.01
CA CYS A 14 9.06 8.50 9.08
C CYS A 14 9.81 7.29 8.51
N SER A 15 10.98 6.99 9.07
CA SER A 15 11.63 5.68 8.88
C SER A 15 10.87 4.62 9.66
N LEU A 16 10.75 3.42 9.11
CA LEU A 16 10.02 2.32 9.71
C LEU A 16 10.90 1.07 9.82
N ASP A 17 10.83 0.43 10.97
CA ASP A 17 11.29 -0.93 11.18
C ASP A 17 10.08 -1.86 11.24
N VAL A 18 10.00 -2.77 10.28
CA VAL A 18 8.87 -3.68 10.10
C VAL A 18 9.29 -5.11 10.45
N GLN A 19 8.51 -5.76 11.31
CA GLN A 19 8.66 -7.18 11.57
C GLN A 19 7.75 -7.98 10.62
N VAL A 20 8.36 -8.93 9.92
CA VAL A 20 7.67 -9.86 9.03
C VAL A 20 7.88 -11.28 9.57
N ALA A 21 6.79 -12.02 9.73
CA ALA A 21 6.79 -13.43 10.10
C ALA A 21 5.81 -14.16 9.17
N ASP A 22 6.20 -15.33 8.65
CA ASP A 22 5.38 -16.15 7.74
C ASP A 22 4.82 -15.36 6.54
N GLY A 23 5.64 -14.47 5.98
CA GLY A 23 5.27 -13.61 4.85
C GLY A 23 4.27 -12.49 5.20
N ARG A 24 3.96 -12.28 6.49
CA ARG A 24 3.00 -11.26 6.94
C ARG A 24 3.66 -10.21 7.82
N VAL A 25 3.26 -8.96 7.63
CA VAL A 25 3.58 -7.87 8.56
C VAL A 25 2.87 -8.13 9.90
N VAL A 26 3.66 -8.25 10.98
CA VAL A 26 3.14 -8.49 12.34
C VAL A 26 3.37 -7.30 13.29
N SER A 27 4.32 -6.42 12.98
CA SER A 27 4.55 -5.19 13.74
C SER A 27 5.22 -4.11 12.88
N VAL A 28 4.87 -2.85 13.14
CA VAL A 28 5.49 -1.66 12.53
C VAL A 28 5.90 -0.72 13.65
N LYS A 29 7.18 -0.35 13.71
CA LYS A 29 7.75 0.60 14.67
C LYS A 29 8.47 1.73 13.93
N GLY A 30 8.66 2.86 14.60
CA GLY A 30 9.56 3.89 14.07
C GLY A 30 11.00 3.39 14.11
N GLY A 31 11.68 3.59 12.99
CA GLY A 31 13.12 3.31 12.87
C GLY A 31 13.97 4.53 13.23
N ASP A 32 15.24 4.46 12.88
CA ASP A 32 16.20 5.53 13.11
C ASP A 32 15.99 6.72 12.16
N ASN A 33 15.34 7.77 12.66
CA ASN A 33 15.19 9.06 12.00
C ASN A 33 15.20 10.17 13.07
N PRO A 34 16.23 11.06 13.08
CA PRO A 34 16.38 12.11 14.08
C PRO A 34 15.20 13.06 14.19
N TYR A 35 14.52 13.35 13.08
CA TYR A 35 13.36 14.25 13.05
C TYR A 35 12.17 13.65 13.81
N THR A 36 11.95 12.34 13.67
CA THR A 36 10.81 11.65 14.28
C THR A 36 11.13 11.03 15.63
N ALA A 37 12.40 10.88 15.99
CA ALA A 37 12.88 10.25 17.22
C ALA A 37 12.21 8.88 17.49
N GLY A 38 12.01 8.07 16.45
CA GLY A 38 11.35 6.76 16.55
C GLY A 38 9.82 6.80 16.74
N VAL A 39 9.20 7.98 16.76
CA VAL A 39 7.75 8.14 16.86
C VAL A 39 7.10 8.00 15.48
N ILE A 40 6.05 7.18 15.41
CA ILE A 40 5.17 7.04 14.25
C ILE A 40 3.71 7.24 14.66
N CYS A 41 2.89 7.77 13.76
CA CYS A 41 1.48 7.99 14.05
C CYS A 41 0.68 6.68 14.14
N ALA A 42 -0.49 6.73 14.79
CA ALA A 42 -1.39 5.58 14.94
C ALA A 42 -1.83 4.94 13.61
N LYS A 43 -1.86 5.72 12.52
CA LYS A 43 -2.19 5.20 11.17
C LYS A 43 -1.14 4.20 10.69
N VAL A 44 0.13 4.47 10.97
CA VAL A 44 1.27 3.68 10.45
C VAL A 44 1.64 2.54 11.39
N SER A 45 1.48 2.71 12.70
CA SER A 45 1.70 1.60 13.64
C SER A 45 0.77 0.41 13.39
N ARG A 46 -0.38 0.65 12.74
CA ARG A 46 -1.38 -0.36 12.34
C ARG A 46 -1.36 -0.69 10.85
N TYR A 47 -0.32 -0.30 10.10
CA TYR A 47 -0.32 -0.42 8.64
C TYR A 47 -0.46 -1.87 8.13
N GLY A 48 -0.11 -2.86 8.97
CA GLY A 48 -0.38 -4.28 8.69
C GLY A 48 -1.87 -4.56 8.40
N GLU A 49 -2.80 -3.87 9.07
CA GLU A 49 -4.25 -4.00 8.82
C GLU A 49 -4.61 -3.63 7.37
N ARG A 50 -3.97 -2.60 6.80
CA ARG A 50 -4.18 -2.19 5.40
C ARG A 50 -3.54 -3.17 4.41
N VAL A 51 -2.33 -3.65 4.69
CA VAL A 51 -1.62 -4.61 3.84
C VAL A 51 -2.42 -5.92 3.68
N HIS A 52 -3.14 -6.29 4.74
CA HIS A 52 -3.88 -7.55 4.83
C HIS A 52 -5.39 -7.40 4.76
N HIS A 53 -5.91 -6.21 4.45
CA HIS A 53 -7.34 -5.93 4.42
C HIS A 53 -8.05 -6.82 3.39
N PRO A 54 -9.25 -7.38 3.68
CA PRO A 54 -10.00 -8.21 2.73
C PRO A 54 -10.31 -7.46 1.42
N ASP A 55 -10.60 -6.16 1.49
CA ASP A 55 -10.92 -5.34 0.32
C ASP A 55 -9.68 -4.80 -0.43
N ARG A 56 -8.48 -5.32 -0.13
CA ARG A 56 -7.26 -4.86 -0.80
C ARG A 56 -7.34 -5.19 -2.30
N ILE A 57 -7.01 -4.22 -3.14
CA ILE A 57 -6.87 -4.44 -4.59
C ILE A 57 -5.62 -5.30 -4.82
N LEU A 58 -5.82 -6.55 -5.25
CA LEU A 58 -4.76 -7.53 -5.44
C LEU A 58 -4.20 -7.58 -6.87
N GLY A 59 -4.87 -6.94 -7.82
CA GLY A 59 -4.46 -6.92 -9.22
C GLY A 59 -5.25 -5.92 -10.06
N PRO A 60 -4.95 -5.86 -11.36
CA PRO A 60 -5.60 -4.94 -12.29
C PRO A 60 -7.10 -5.23 -12.45
N LEU A 61 -7.89 -4.15 -12.51
CA LEU A 61 -9.33 -4.18 -12.69
C LEU A 61 -9.74 -3.27 -13.84
N GLU A 62 -10.59 -3.76 -14.73
CA GLU A 62 -11.19 -3.00 -15.83
C GLU A 62 -12.58 -2.50 -15.42
N ARG A 63 -12.85 -1.20 -15.62
CA ARG A 63 -14.20 -0.65 -15.42
C ARG A 63 -15.10 -1.12 -16.55
N VAL A 64 -16.22 -1.78 -16.22
CA VAL A 64 -17.18 -2.29 -17.20
C VAL A 64 -18.52 -1.56 -17.21
N GLY A 65 -18.75 -0.67 -16.24
CA GLY A 65 -19.95 0.18 -16.15
C GLY A 65 -19.64 1.68 -16.17
N GLU A 66 -20.65 2.49 -15.85
CA GLU A 66 -20.49 3.94 -15.73
C GLU A 66 -19.47 4.31 -14.63
N LYS A 67 -18.82 5.46 -14.79
CA LYS A 67 -17.86 5.95 -13.79
C LYS A 67 -18.58 6.19 -12.46
N GLY A 68 -18.12 5.52 -11.40
CA GLY A 68 -18.73 5.58 -10.07
C GLY A 68 -19.69 4.42 -9.76
N SER A 69 -20.07 3.59 -10.74
CA SER A 69 -20.96 2.44 -10.53
C SER A 69 -20.34 1.29 -9.71
N GLY A 70 -19.02 1.29 -9.51
CA GLY A 70 -18.31 0.21 -8.82
C GLY A 70 -18.24 -1.11 -9.61
N GLN A 71 -18.60 -1.10 -10.90
CA GLN A 71 -18.59 -2.32 -11.73
C GLN A 71 -17.21 -2.54 -12.35
N TRP A 72 -16.54 -3.60 -11.89
CA TRP A 72 -15.18 -3.94 -12.27
C TRP A 72 -15.07 -5.42 -12.68
N ARG A 73 -14.19 -5.70 -13.65
CA ARG A 73 -13.82 -7.05 -14.05
C ARG A 73 -12.30 -7.24 -13.90
N PRO A 74 -11.81 -8.34 -13.31
CA PRO A 74 -10.37 -8.64 -13.28
C PRO A 74 -9.79 -8.78 -14.68
N ILE A 75 -8.60 -8.22 -14.90
CA ILE A 75 -7.81 -8.39 -16.13
C ILE A 75 -6.35 -8.69 -15.79
N THR A 76 -5.59 -9.20 -16.75
CA THR A 76 -4.14 -9.41 -16.59
C THR A 76 -3.37 -8.09 -16.62
N TRP A 77 -2.14 -8.09 -16.11
CA TRP A 77 -1.25 -6.94 -16.21
C TRP A 77 -0.97 -6.54 -17.67
N ASP A 78 -0.69 -7.51 -18.54
CA ASP A 78 -0.45 -7.24 -19.97
C ASP A 78 -1.67 -6.56 -20.61
N ALA A 79 -2.88 -7.10 -20.41
CA ALA A 79 -4.10 -6.50 -20.93
C ALA A 79 -4.37 -5.10 -20.35
N ALA A 80 -4.02 -4.84 -19.08
CA ALA A 80 -4.18 -3.53 -18.47
C ALA A 80 -3.21 -2.50 -19.09
N LEU A 81 -1.95 -2.89 -19.27
CA LEU A 81 -0.90 -2.03 -19.81
C LEU A 81 -1.09 -1.76 -21.31
N ASP A 82 -1.43 -2.77 -22.10
CA ASP A 82 -1.70 -2.63 -23.55
C ASP A 82 -2.84 -1.63 -23.80
N ARG A 83 -3.90 -1.70 -22.98
CA ARG A 83 -5.02 -0.78 -23.09
C ARG A 83 -4.65 0.65 -22.73
N LEU A 84 -3.82 0.85 -21.70
CA LEU A 84 -3.33 2.18 -21.33
C LEU A 84 -2.47 2.75 -22.46
N ALA A 85 -1.59 1.94 -23.05
CA ALA A 85 -0.73 2.34 -24.16
C ALA A 85 -1.54 2.72 -25.40
N ALA A 86 -2.64 2.01 -25.68
CA ALA A 86 -3.53 2.28 -26.81
C ALA A 86 -4.50 3.45 -26.60
N ALA A 87 -4.65 3.96 -25.37
CA ALA A 87 -5.64 4.99 -25.01
C ALA A 87 -5.12 6.44 -25.12
N GLN A 88 -4.04 6.67 -25.87
CA GLN A 88 -3.46 8.00 -26.11
C GLN A 88 -4.29 8.84 -27.09
#